data_AF-A0A3A6MTQ3-F1
#
_entry.id   AF-A0A3A6MTQ3-F1
#
_cell.length_a   1.000
_cell.length_b   1.000
_cell.length_c   1.000
_cell.angle_alpha   90.00
_cell.angle_beta   90.00
_cell.angle_gamma   90.00
#
_symmetry.space_group_name_H-M   'P 1'
#
loop_
_entity.id
_entity.type
_entity.pdbx_description
1 polymer ?
#
loop_
_entity_poly.entity_id
_entity_poly.type
_entity_poly.pdbx_seq_one_letter_code
_entity_poly.pdbx_strand_id
1 'polypeptide(L)' 'TTNGGFFRKGDWVVAEKAGKAYCGWVCGLPTETTKAIGVADADGKRVGQFSPKKVRLLARSTGFSWKEVKPAFLP' A
#
# COMPACT_ATOMS: atom_id res chain seq x y z
N THR A 1 20.38 11.79 5.58
CA THR A 1 19.99 10.48 5.03
C THR A 1 18.56 10.57 4.54
N THR A 2 18.32 10.58 3.23
CA THR A 2 16.95 10.65 2.68
C THR A 2 16.21 9.38 3.09
N ASN A 3 15.13 9.51 3.86
CA ASN A 3 14.30 8.39 4.30
C ASN A 3 13.86 7.52 3.11
N GLY A 4 14.57 6.42 2.90
CA GLY A 4 14.03 5.07 2.93
C GLY A 4 12.80 4.76 2.08
N GLY A 5 13.04 4.08 0.95
CA GLY A 5 12.18 3.01 0.47
C GLY A 5 10.98 3.41 -0.36
N PHE A 6 11.17 3.43 -1.69
CA PHE A 6 10.04 3.35 -2.62
C PHE A 6 9.14 2.16 -2.25
N PHE A 7 7.83 2.42 -2.20
CA PHE A 7 6.81 1.39 -2.15
C PHE A 7 7.00 0.43 -3.33
N ARG A 8 6.75 -0.86 -3.11
CA ARG A 8 6.78 -1.88 -4.16
C ARG A 8 5.37 -2.41 -4.38
N LYS A 9 5.12 -2.89 -5.59
CA LYS A 9 3.85 -3.58 -5.87
C LYS A 9 3.73 -4.79 -4.94
N GLY A 10 2.59 -4.94 -4.29
CA GLY A 10 2.35 -5.98 -3.28
C GLY A 10 2.76 -5.61 -1.85
N ASP A 11 3.37 -4.44 -1.61
CA ASP A 11 3.58 -3.97 -0.23
C ASP A 11 2.22 -3.73 0.44
N TRP A 12 2.06 -4.21 1.68
CA TRP A 12 0.90 -3.95 2.50
C TRP A 12 1.05 -2.58 3.17
N VAL A 13 0.11 -1.69 2.90
CA VAL A 13 0.17 -0.30 3.34
C VAL A 13 -1.13 0.11 4.03
N VAL A 14 -1.01 1.09 4.92
CA VAL A 14 -2.14 1.84 5.43
C VAL A 14 -2.12 3.23 4.81
N ALA A 15 -3.25 3.65 4.27
CA ALA A 15 -3.46 4.94 3.67
C ALA A 15 -4.50 5.73 4.46
N GLU A 16 -4.20 6.97 4.80
CA GLU A 16 -5.13 7.83 5.52
C GLU A 16 -5.81 8.83 4.57
N LYS A 17 -7.14 8.90 4.62
CA LYS A 17 -7.92 9.90 3.89
C LYS A 17 -9.10 10.37 4.73
N ALA A 18 -9.22 11.69 4.88
CA ALA A 18 -10.32 12.33 5.59
C ALA A 18 -10.56 11.76 7.02
N GLY A 19 -9.48 11.49 7.76
CA GLY A 19 -9.56 10.93 9.12
C GLY A 19 -9.89 9.43 9.18
N LYS A 20 -9.98 8.74 8.04
CA LYS A 20 -10.16 7.28 7.97
C LYS A 20 -8.88 6.61 7.48
N ALA A 21 -8.48 5.54 8.15
CA ALA A 21 -7.39 4.67 7.73
C ALA A 21 -7.95 3.54 6.84
N TYR A 22 -7.29 3.31 5.71
CA TYR A 22 -7.60 2.27 4.73
C TYR A 22 -6.38 1.38 4.57
N CYS A 23 -6.49 0.10 4.92
CA CYS A 23 -5.42 -0.87 4.70
C CYS A 23 -5.60 -1.53 3.33
N GLY A 24 -4.51 -1.77 2.63
CA GLY A 24 -4.55 -2.36 1.29
C GLY A 24 -3.15 -2.70 0.75
N TRP A 25 -3.10 -3.40 -0.38
CA TRP A 25 -1.88 -3.69 -1.10
C TRP A 25 -1.60 -2.63 -2.16
N VAL A 26 -0.34 -2.26 -2.31
CA VAL A 26 0.11 -1.36 -3.37
C VAL A 26 -0.07 -2.06 -4.72
N CYS A 27 -0.99 -1.56 -5.53
CA CYS A 27 -1.21 -2.04 -6.90
C CYS A 27 -0.57 -1.14 -7.96
N GLY A 28 -0.35 0.15 -7.64
CA GLY A 28 0.22 1.14 -8.55
C GLY A 28 1.24 2.05 -7.86
N LEU A 29 2.37 2.26 -8.53
CA LEU A 29 3.46 3.10 -8.04
C LEU A 29 3.33 4.54 -8.52
N PRO A 30 3.87 5.51 -7.77
CA PRO A 30 3.86 6.90 -8.19
C PRO A 30 4.79 7.07 -9.40
N THR A 31 4.29 7.71 -10.45
CA THR A 31 5.03 8.08 -11.66
C THR A 31 5.30 9.59 -11.70
N GLU A 32 6.12 10.05 -12.65
CA GLU A 32 6.40 11.49 -12.82
C GLU A 32 5.13 12.31 -13.05
N THR A 33 4.16 11.74 -13.77
CA THR A 33 2.86 12.37 -14.06
C THR A 33 1.84 12.19 -12.92
N THR A 34 1.91 11.08 -12.17
CA THR A 34 0.95 10.77 -11.11
C THR A 34 1.68 10.44 -9.82
N LYS A 35 1.78 11.43 -8.94
CA LYS A 35 2.39 11.29 -7.59
C LYS A 35 1.44 10.64 -6.59
N ALA A 36 0.75 9.58 -6.99
CA ALA A 36 -0.20 8.85 -6.15
C ALA A 36 0.06 7.34 -6.21
N ILE A 37 -0.17 6.69 -5.09
CA ILE A 37 -0.04 5.25 -4.91
C ILE A 37 -1.43 4.64 -5.06
N GLY A 38 -1.56 3.68 -5.95
CA GLY A 38 -2.76 2.87 -6.08
C GLY A 38 -2.79 1.82 -4.99
N VAL A 39 -3.87 1.78 -4.23
CA VAL A 39 -4.10 0.77 -3.18
C VAL A 39 -5.31 -0.08 -3.56
N ALA A 40 -5.18 -1.39 -3.42
CA ALA A 40 -6.21 -2.39 -3.69
C ALA A 40 -6.43 -3.28 -2.48
N ASP A 41 -7.63 -3.87 -2.40
CA ASP A 41 -8.03 -4.81 -1.37
C ASP A 41 -7.60 -6.24 -1.74
N ALA A 42 -7.86 -7.21 -0.87
CA ALA A 42 -7.42 -8.61 -1.01
C ALA A 42 -7.98 -9.27 -2.28
N ASP A 43 -9.18 -8.86 -2.66
CA ASP A 43 -9.88 -9.28 -3.87
C ASP A 43 -9.33 -8.62 -5.15
N GLY A 44 -8.32 -7.75 -5.05
CA GLY A 44 -7.79 -6.97 -6.17
C GLY A 44 -8.68 -5.78 -6.57
N LYS A 45 -9.74 -5.50 -5.80
CA LYS A 45 -10.59 -4.32 -6.00
C LYS A 45 -9.83 -3.07 -5.59
N ARG A 46 -9.79 -2.05 -6.46
CA ARG A 46 -9.11 -0.79 -6.17
C ARG A 46 -9.83 -0.04 -5.04
N VAL A 47 -9.15 0.15 -3.91
CA VAL A 47 -9.62 0.96 -2.77
C VAL A 47 -9.54 2.44 -3.12
N GLY A 48 -8.43 2.85 -3.76
CA GLY A 48 -8.27 4.23 -4.20
C GLY A 48 -6.85 4.58 -4.62
N GLN A 49 -6.63 5.88 -4.79
CA GLN A 49 -5.32 6.48 -4.99
C GLN A 49 -5.02 7.43 -3.83
N PHE A 50 -3.82 7.32 -3.27
CA PHE A 50 -3.41 8.07 -2.09
C PHE A 50 -2.04 8.72 -2.32
N SER A 51 -1.84 9.92 -1.79
CA SER A 51 -0.53 10.57 -1.86
C SER A 51 0.49 9.78 -1.03
N PRO A 52 1.74 9.60 -1.49
CA PRO A 52 2.77 8.83 -0.79
C PRO A 52 3.03 9.33 0.64
N LYS A 53 2.79 10.63 0.91
CA LYS A 53 2.90 11.22 2.26
C LYS A 53 1.85 10.71 3.26
N LYS A 54 0.71 10.24 2.76
CA LYS A 54 -0.41 9.73 3.56
C LYS A 54 -0.48 8.20 3.56
N VAL A 55 0.52 7.54 2.97
CA VAL A 55 0.63 6.09 2.91
C VAL A 55 1.80 5.68 3.79
N ARG A 56 1.60 4.67 4.62
CA ARG A 56 2.64 4.08 5.48
C ARG A 56 2.74 2.60 5.18
N LEU A 57 3.97 2.12 5.08
CA LEU A 57 4.26 0.69 4.91
C LEU A 57 3.97 -0.04 6.22
N LEU A 58 3.09 -1.04 6.17
CA LEU A 58 2.81 -1.94 7.28
C LEU A 58 3.66 -3.21 7.16
N ALA A 59 3.67 -3.84 5.99
CA ALA A 59 4.49 -5.01 5.72
C ALA A 59 5.05 -4.99 4.30
N ARG A 60 6.32 -5.35 4.15
CA ARG A 60 6.95 -5.56 2.84
C ARG A 60 6.36 -6.81 2.18
N SER A 61 6.20 -6.78 0.86
CA SER A 61 5.90 -8.00 0.11
C SER A 61 7.06 -8.98 0.26
N THR A 62 6.79 -10.14 0.84
CA THR A 62 7.75 -11.26 0.97
C THR A 62 7.53 -12.35 -0.08
N GLY A 63 6.54 -12.20 -0.96
CA GLY A 63 6.17 -13.21 -1.96
C GLY A 63 5.60 -12.61 -3.26
N PHE A 64 5.27 -13.50 -4.19
CA PHE A 64 4.75 -13.16 -5.53
C PHE A 64 3.26 -12.75 -5.51
N SER A 65 2.50 -13.21 -4.50
CA SER A 65 1.05 -13.01 -4.40
C SER A 65 0.68 -12.35 -3.08
N TRP A 66 -0.10 -11.26 -3.14
CA TRP A 66 -0.62 -10.58 -1.97
C TRP A 66 -1.66 -11.40 -1.19
N LYS A 67 -2.29 -12.40 -1.82
CA LYS A 67 -3.30 -13.28 -1.17
C LYS A 67 -2.71 -14.14 -0.06
N GLU A 68 -1.40 -14.41 -0.11
CA GLU A 68 -0.72 -15.29 0.84
C GLU A 68 -0.10 -14.51 2.00
N VAL A 69 -0.04 -13.18 1.90
CA VAL A 69 0.36 -12.30 3.00
C VAL A 69 -0.82 -12.20 3.97
N LYS A 70 -1.10 -13.29 4.69
CA LYS A 70 -1.88 -13.21 5.92
C LYS A 70 -1.14 -12.22 6.82
N PRO A 71 -1.72 -11.08 7.21
CA PRO A 71 -1.16 -10.35 8.34
C PRO A 71 -1.20 -11.33 9.50
N ALA A 72 -0.04 -11.80 9.96
CA ALA A 72 0.10 -12.74 11.06
C ALA A 72 -0.31 -12.12 12.42
N PHE A 73 -1.18 -11.12 12.41
CA PHE A 73 -1.51 -10.36 13.60
C PHE A 73 -2.88 -9.69 13.45
N LEU A 74 -3.94 -10.44 13.74
CA LEU A 74 -5.07 -9.94 14.53
C LEU A 74 -5.49 -11.09 15.47
N PRO A 75 -5.58 -10.84 16.80
CA PRO A 75 -6.08 -11.81 17.77
C PRO A 75 -7.56 -12.17 17.56
#